data_AF-A0A3Y7W8B4-F1
#
_entry.id   AF-A0A3Y7W8B4-F1
#
_cell.length_a   1.000
_cell.length_b   1.000
_cell.length_c   1.000
_cell.angle_alpha   90.00
_cell.angle_beta   90.00
_cell.angle_gamma   90.00
#
_symmetry.space_group_name_H-M   'P 1'
#
loop_
_entity.id
_entity.type
_entity.pdbx_description
1 polymer ?
#
loop_
_entity_poly.entity_id
_entity_poly.type
_entity_poly.pdbx_seq_one_letter_code
_entity_poly.pdbx_strand_id
1 'polypeptide(L)'
;MEITKERLLEIASLSDGALSDGRIISPDAYESVTSIEIITMARMLLARFKKEYKKQVDSNANIYDILDGWGAWAVAENSSIDWQEIADKYKNVVPHGKKSRRQCSNDEGGIIDTCMLRLKQYRIDDYELIIAHFVMGVSLRCLAKINECSDGKIRKKMQMAMGFIAGCIYYR
;
A
#
# COMPACT_ATOMS: atom_id res chain seq x y z
N MET A 1 -4.17 -20.76 18.64
CA MET A 1 -2.74 -21.08 18.49
C MET A 1 -2.09 -20.73 19.81
N GLU A 2 -1.93 -21.71 20.69
CA GLU A 2 -1.30 -21.51 21.99
C GLU A 2 0.19 -21.22 21.76
N ILE A 3 0.65 -20.10 22.31
CA ILE A 3 2.09 -19.77 22.28
C ILE A 3 2.75 -20.69 23.29
N THR A 4 3.60 -21.60 22.82
CA THR A 4 4.26 -22.58 23.68
C THR A 4 5.27 -21.90 24.62
N LYS A 5 5.56 -22.55 25.75
CA LYS A 5 6.47 -22.02 26.78
C LYS A 5 7.85 -21.69 26.21
N GLU A 6 8.31 -22.45 25.21
CA GLU A 6 9.58 -22.21 24.52
C GLU A 6 9.57 -20.90 23.73
N ARG A 7 8.43 -20.55 23.11
CA ARG A 7 8.27 -19.30 22.35
C ARG A 7 8.25 -18.06 23.24
N LEU A 8 7.70 -18.17 24.45
CA LEU A 8 7.74 -17.07 25.42
C LEU A 8 9.16 -16.84 25.96
N LEU A 9 9.94 -17.92 26.17
CA LEU A 9 11.35 -17.84 26.58
C LEU A 9 12.25 -17.25 25.48
N GLU A 10 11.97 -17.55 24.21
CA GLU A 10 12.67 -16.99 23.04
C GLU A 10 12.41 -15.47 22.88
N ILE A 11 11.20 -15.02 23.18
CA ILE A 11 10.86 -13.58 23.17
C ILE A 11 11.50 -12.84 24.35
N ALA A 12 11.59 -13.49 25.52
CA ALA A 12 12.25 -12.93 26.70
C ALA A 12 13.77 -12.79 26.50
N SER A 13 14.43 -13.79 25.91
CA SER A 13 15.88 -13.75 25.64
C SER A 13 16.26 -12.72 24.56
N LEU A 14 15.38 -12.47 23.59
CA LEU A 14 15.55 -11.36 22.62
C LEU A 14 15.39 -9.98 23.27
N SER A 15 14.65 -9.88 24.38
CA SER A 15 14.55 -8.65 25.17
C SER A 15 15.79 -8.38 26.04
N ASP A 16 16.51 -9.42 26.46
CA ASP A 16 17.75 -9.27 27.25
C ASP A 16 18.90 -8.66 26.45
N GLY A 17 18.91 -8.81 25.12
CA GLY A 17 19.84 -8.09 24.24
C GLY A 17 19.66 -6.57 24.24
N ALA A 18 18.48 -6.08 24.66
CA ALA A 18 18.16 -4.64 24.73
C ALA A 18 18.47 -4.00 26.10
N LEU A 19 18.92 -4.78 27.09
CA LEU A 19 19.43 -4.31 28.38
C LEU A 19 20.97 -4.46 28.42
N SER A 20 21.65 -4.08 27.34
CA SER A 20 23.12 -3.97 27.27
C SER A 20 23.68 -2.76 28.02
N ASP A 21 23.01 -2.34 29.09
CA ASP A 21 23.52 -1.31 30.01
C ASP A 21 23.62 -1.88 31.43
N GLY A 22 24.33 -3.02 31.55
CA GLY A 22 25.03 -3.49 32.76
C GLY A 22 24.30 -3.55 34.10
N ARG A 23 22.99 -3.31 34.18
CA ARG A 23 22.22 -3.35 35.43
C ARG A 23 21.59 -4.72 35.57
N ILE A 24 22.24 -5.56 36.36
CA ILE A 24 21.68 -6.83 36.84
C ILE A 24 20.44 -6.48 37.66
N ILE A 25 19.26 -6.75 37.11
CA ILE A 25 17.98 -6.59 37.82
C ILE A 25 17.87 -7.76 38.82
N SER A 26 17.62 -7.45 40.10
CA SER A 26 17.49 -8.48 41.15
C SER A 26 16.40 -9.50 40.81
N PRO A 27 16.61 -10.81 41.03
CA PRO A 27 15.58 -11.84 40.80
C PRO A 27 14.23 -11.54 41.49
N ASP A 28 14.26 -10.92 42.67
CA ASP A 28 13.08 -10.55 43.46
C ASP A 28 12.22 -9.46 42.82
N ALA A 29 12.78 -8.69 41.88
CA ALA A 29 12.05 -7.66 41.15
C ALA A 29 10.94 -8.25 40.26
N TYR A 30 11.10 -9.51 39.82
CA TYR A 30 10.12 -10.23 39.00
C TYR A 30 9.02 -10.89 39.84
N GLU A 31 9.26 -11.18 41.13
CA GLU A 31 8.24 -11.75 42.04
C GLU A 31 7.16 -10.73 42.44
N SER A 32 7.47 -9.43 42.36
CA SER A 32 6.51 -8.34 42.63
C SER A 32 5.58 -8.02 41.47
N VAL A 33 5.86 -8.55 40.27
CA VAL A 33 5.07 -8.27 39.07
C VAL A 33 3.81 -9.13 39.10
N THR A 34 2.69 -8.49 39.38
CA THR A 34 1.38 -9.16 39.40
C THR A 34 1.02 -9.64 37.99
N SER A 35 0.25 -10.73 37.88
CA SER A 35 -0.26 -11.22 36.59
C SER A 35 -0.99 -10.13 35.78
N ILE A 36 -1.56 -9.14 36.46
CA ILE A 36 -2.23 -7.97 35.87
C ILE A 36 -1.24 -7.08 35.11
N GLU A 37 -0.05 -6.84 35.66
CA GLU A 37 0.99 -6.02 35.03
C GLU A 37 1.56 -6.71 33.79
N ILE A 38 1.81 -8.02 33.86
CA ILE A 38 2.25 -8.83 32.71
C ILE A 38 1.22 -8.79 31.58
N ILE A 39 -0.07 -8.99 31.88
CA ILE A 39 -1.15 -8.95 30.89
C ILE A 39 -1.25 -7.56 30.26
N THR A 40 -1.05 -6.51 31.05
CA THR A 40 -1.12 -5.13 30.56
C THR A 40 0.06 -4.82 29.65
N MET A 41 1.28 -5.21 30.03
CA MET A 41 2.47 -5.08 29.18
C MET A 41 2.33 -5.87 27.87
N ALA A 42 1.81 -7.10 27.92
CA ALA A 42 1.53 -7.90 26.73
C ALA A 42 0.51 -7.24 25.79
N ARG A 43 -0.56 -6.62 26.34
CA ARG A 43 -1.53 -5.84 25.56
C ARG A 43 -0.91 -4.59 24.95
N MET A 44 -0.06 -3.86 25.68
CA MET A 44 0.63 -2.68 25.16
C MET A 44 1.62 -3.05 24.05
N LEU A 45 2.39 -4.13 24.24
CA LEU A 45 3.29 -4.66 23.20
C LEU A 45 2.51 -5.11 21.98
N LEU A 46 1.41 -5.86 22.14
CA LEU A 46 0.56 -6.28 21.02
C LEU A 46 -0.04 -5.07 20.27
N ALA A 47 -0.48 -4.03 20.99
CA ALA A 47 -0.97 -2.80 20.38
C ALA A 47 0.13 -2.05 19.62
N ARG A 48 1.35 -1.99 20.18
CA ARG A 48 2.53 -1.42 19.53
C ARG A 48 2.92 -2.19 18.28
N PHE A 49 2.96 -3.52 18.33
CA PHE A 49 3.21 -4.37 17.18
C PHE A 49 2.13 -4.23 16.10
N LYS A 50 0.85 -4.16 16.47
CA LYS A 50 -0.24 -3.89 15.51
C LYS A 50 -0.11 -2.51 14.86
N LYS A 51 0.29 -1.50 15.63
CA LYS A 51 0.51 -0.14 15.12
C LYS A 51 1.72 -0.08 14.20
N GLU A 52 2.82 -0.73 14.55
CA GLU A 52 4.02 -0.77 13.71
C GLU A 52 3.80 -1.62 12.46
N TYR A 53 3.10 -2.75 12.56
CA TYR A 53 2.68 -3.54 11.39
C TYR A 53 1.77 -2.74 10.47
N LYS A 54 0.75 -2.06 11.02
CA LYS A 54 -0.13 -1.19 10.23
C LYS A 54 0.66 -0.05 9.59
N LYS A 55 1.56 0.59 10.34
CA LYS A 55 2.43 1.65 9.83
C LYS A 55 3.39 1.13 8.77
N GLN A 56 3.91 -0.09 8.90
CA GLN A 56 4.76 -0.74 7.91
C GLN A 56 3.97 -1.11 6.65
N VAL A 57 2.75 -1.60 6.79
CA VAL A 57 1.81 -1.86 5.70
C VAL A 57 1.37 -0.55 5.02
N ASP A 58 1.18 0.53 5.78
CA ASP A 58 0.84 1.86 5.28
C ASP A 58 2.08 2.58 4.69
N SER A 59 3.29 2.27 5.17
CA SER A 59 4.57 2.82 4.69
C SER A 59 5.20 2.01 3.55
N ASN A 60 4.75 0.77 3.34
CA ASN A 60 4.92 0.04 2.10
C ASN A 60 4.07 0.76 1.06
N ALA A 61 4.62 1.90 0.61
CA ALA A 61 4.15 2.80 -0.44
C ALA A 61 2.65 2.69 -0.72
N ASN A 62 1.89 3.67 -0.20
CA ASN A 62 0.50 3.87 -0.59
C ASN A 62 0.40 3.71 -2.12
N ILE A 63 -0.24 2.63 -2.56
CA ILE A 63 -0.32 2.25 -3.97
C ILE A 63 -0.84 3.40 -4.85
N TYR A 64 -1.64 4.28 -4.27
CA TYR A 64 -2.09 5.51 -4.90
C TYR A 64 -0.93 6.43 -5.29
N ASP A 65 0.03 6.65 -4.39
CA ASP A 65 1.20 7.50 -4.63
C ASP A 65 2.16 6.85 -5.63
N ILE A 66 2.30 5.53 -5.58
CA ILE A 66 3.05 4.76 -6.59
C ILE A 66 2.45 4.98 -7.97
N LEU A 67 1.14 4.81 -8.10
CA LEU A 67 0.43 4.96 -9.36
C LEU A 67 0.36 6.41 -9.83
N ASP A 68 0.35 7.39 -8.92
CA ASP A 68 0.42 8.79 -9.30
C ASP A 68 1.80 9.17 -9.84
N GLY A 69 2.87 8.62 -9.25
CA GLY A 69 4.24 8.76 -9.76
C GLY A 69 4.47 8.07 -11.09
N TRP A 70 3.96 6.84 -11.24
CA TRP A 70 3.96 6.12 -12.50
C TRP A 70 3.14 6.84 -13.57
N GLY A 71 1.95 7.36 -13.23
CA GLY A 71 1.13 8.10 -14.17
C GLY A 71 1.80 9.38 -14.66
N ALA A 72 2.68 10.00 -13.87
CA ALA A 72 3.51 11.12 -14.31
C ALA A 72 4.64 10.67 -15.24
N TRP A 73 5.29 9.56 -14.89
CA TRP A 73 6.35 8.93 -15.69
C TRP A 73 5.84 8.45 -17.06
N ALA A 74 4.63 7.89 -17.13
CA ALA A 74 3.99 7.43 -18.35
C ALA A 74 3.58 8.56 -19.30
N VAL A 75 3.17 9.72 -18.76
CA VAL A 75 2.90 10.92 -19.57
C VAL A 75 4.18 11.50 -20.16
N ALA A 76 5.32 11.32 -19.50
CA ALA A 76 6.63 11.77 -19.98
C ALA A 76 7.24 10.84 -21.06
N GLU A 77 6.41 10.07 -21.76
CA GLU A 77 6.79 9.16 -22.88
C GLU A 77 7.78 8.04 -22.50
N ASN A 78 7.93 7.75 -21.21
CA ASN A 78 8.81 6.67 -20.75
C ASN A 78 8.12 5.30 -20.71
N SER A 79 6.79 5.27 -20.73
CA SER A 79 6.01 4.01 -20.67
C SER A 79 5.93 3.35 -22.05
N SER A 80 5.96 2.02 -22.03
CA SER A 80 5.76 1.18 -23.22
C SER A 80 4.27 0.99 -23.59
N ILE A 81 3.37 1.43 -22.71
CA ILE A 81 1.93 1.26 -22.88
C ILE A 81 1.39 2.38 -23.77
N ASP A 82 0.76 2.00 -24.87
CA ASP A 82 -0.02 2.94 -25.67
C ASP A 82 -1.36 3.22 -24.98
N TRP A 83 -1.37 4.29 -24.18
CA TRP A 83 -2.54 4.78 -23.46
C TRP A 83 -3.32 5.83 -24.26
N GLN A 84 -2.81 6.29 -25.41
CA GLN A 84 -3.45 7.32 -26.22
C GLN A 84 -4.79 6.84 -26.80
N GLU A 85 -4.89 5.55 -27.16
CA GLU A 85 -6.15 4.94 -27.60
C GLU A 85 -7.26 5.08 -26.55
N ILE A 86 -6.92 4.99 -25.26
CA ILE A 86 -7.89 5.23 -24.16
C ILE A 86 -8.19 6.72 -24.03
N ALA A 87 -7.20 7.59 -24.31
CA ALA A 87 -7.35 9.02 -24.14
C ALA A 87 -8.48 9.61 -25.00
N ASP A 88 -8.72 9.04 -26.18
CA ASP A 88 -9.80 9.46 -27.06
C ASP A 88 -11.19 9.34 -26.42
N LYS A 89 -11.40 8.37 -25.52
CA LYS A 89 -12.66 8.20 -24.77
C LYS A 89 -12.92 9.35 -23.80
N TYR A 90 -11.87 10.01 -23.33
CA TYR A 90 -11.95 11.06 -22.31
C TYR A 90 -11.50 12.43 -22.83
N LYS A 91 -11.27 12.60 -24.13
CA LYS A 91 -10.75 13.85 -24.75
C LYS A 91 -11.58 15.11 -24.47
N ASN A 92 -12.89 14.95 -24.21
CA ASN A 92 -13.79 16.05 -23.88
C ASN A 92 -13.85 16.36 -22.38
N VAL A 93 -13.09 15.63 -21.56
CA VAL A 93 -13.07 15.75 -20.11
C VAL A 93 -11.87 16.59 -19.72
N VAL A 94 -12.10 17.69 -18.99
CA VAL A 94 -11.01 18.55 -18.50
C VAL A 94 -10.16 17.77 -17.48
N PRO A 95 -8.86 17.55 -17.74
CA PRO A 95 -7.96 16.94 -16.77
C PRO A 95 -7.90 17.74 -15.48
N HIS A 96 -7.98 17.08 -14.33
CA HIS A 96 -7.74 17.74 -13.06
C HIS A 96 -6.23 17.91 -12.83
N GLY A 97 -5.85 19.08 -12.30
CA GLY A 97 -4.47 19.57 -12.25
C GLY A 97 -3.42 18.52 -11.89
N LYS A 98 -2.50 18.26 -12.82
CA LYS A 98 -1.40 17.28 -12.68
C LYS A 98 -0.07 17.76 -13.28
N LYS A 99 0.09 19.08 -13.46
CA LYS A 99 1.20 19.68 -14.22
C LYS A 99 2.58 19.62 -13.53
N SER A 100 2.70 19.04 -12.33
CA SER A 100 3.98 18.96 -11.60
C SER A 100 4.04 17.78 -10.64
N ARG A 101 3.64 16.59 -11.09
CA ARG A 101 3.77 15.36 -10.29
C ARG A 101 5.20 14.83 -10.35
N ARG A 102 5.69 14.34 -9.20
CA ARG A 102 6.97 13.63 -9.13
C ARG A 102 6.86 12.34 -9.96
N GLN A 103 7.81 12.10 -10.86
CA GLN A 103 7.90 10.84 -11.59
C GLN A 103 8.58 9.76 -10.73
N CYS A 104 8.20 8.49 -10.95
CA CYS A 104 8.96 7.35 -10.44
C CYS A 104 10.26 7.15 -11.25
N SER A 105 11.12 6.23 -10.81
CA SER A 105 12.28 5.78 -11.58
C SER A 105 11.88 4.88 -12.77
N ASN A 106 12.79 4.66 -13.72
CA ASN A 106 12.55 3.77 -14.86
C ASN A 106 12.32 2.31 -14.43
N ASP A 107 13.02 1.83 -13.41
CA ASP A 107 12.87 0.47 -12.89
C ASP A 107 11.49 0.28 -12.25
N GLU A 108 11.07 1.22 -11.40
CA GLU A 108 9.72 1.24 -10.82
C GLU A 108 8.66 1.34 -11.93
N GLY A 109 8.89 2.21 -12.91
CA GLY A 109 8.01 2.42 -14.06
C GLY A 109 7.78 1.13 -14.85
N GLY A 110 8.86 0.41 -15.20
CA GLY A 110 8.80 -0.85 -15.94
C GLY A 110 8.12 -1.99 -15.18
N ILE A 111 8.31 -2.06 -13.85
CA ILE A 111 7.61 -3.04 -13.00
C ILE A 111 6.09 -2.81 -13.09
N ILE A 112 5.65 -1.55 -12.93
CA ILE A 112 4.24 -1.17 -12.94
C ILE A 112 3.64 -1.33 -14.34
N ASP A 113 4.34 -0.95 -15.40
CA ASP A 113 3.94 -1.20 -16.80
C ASP A 113 3.61 -2.70 -17.01
N THR A 114 4.47 -3.60 -16.51
CA THR A 114 4.19 -5.04 -16.63
C THR A 114 2.92 -5.44 -15.89
N CYS A 115 2.69 -4.89 -14.70
CA CYS A 115 1.47 -5.14 -13.92
C CYS A 115 0.22 -4.61 -14.65
N MET A 116 0.34 -3.44 -15.29
CA MET A 116 -0.72 -2.83 -16.09
C MET A 116 -1.06 -3.65 -17.34
N LEU A 117 -0.07 -4.21 -18.02
CA LEU A 117 -0.29 -5.13 -19.15
C LEU A 117 -1.04 -6.39 -18.71
N ARG A 118 -0.69 -6.96 -17.54
CA ARG A 118 -1.44 -8.08 -16.95
C ARG A 118 -2.87 -7.66 -16.60
N LEU A 119 -3.06 -6.48 -16.01
CA LEU A 119 -4.39 -5.97 -15.70
C LEU A 119 -5.24 -5.79 -16.97
N LYS A 120 -4.66 -5.23 -18.05
CA LYS A 120 -5.30 -5.09 -19.37
C LYS A 120 -5.80 -6.44 -19.91
N GLN A 121 -5.00 -7.50 -19.74
CA GLN A 121 -5.34 -8.85 -20.21
C GLN A 121 -6.55 -9.45 -19.47
N TYR A 122 -6.66 -9.26 -18.16
CA TYR A 122 -7.71 -9.92 -17.34
C TYR A 122 -8.91 -9.04 -17.04
N ARG A 123 -8.74 -7.72 -16.95
CA ARG A 123 -9.72 -6.74 -16.46
C ARG A 123 -9.54 -5.40 -17.20
N ILE A 124 -9.90 -5.38 -18.49
CA ILE A 124 -9.74 -4.18 -19.33
C ILE A 124 -10.43 -2.94 -18.76
N ASP A 125 -11.63 -3.08 -18.17
CA ASP A 125 -12.35 -1.98 -17.52
C ASP A 125 -11.56 -1.35 -16.36
N ASP A 126 -10.89 -2.17 -15.56
CA ASP A 126 -10.09 -1.72 -14.42
C ASP A 126 -8.80 -1.06 -14.91
N TYR A 127 -8.19 -1.60 -15.97
CA TYR A 127 -7.05 -1.00 -16.66
C TYR A 127 -7.38 0.40 -17.20
N GLU A 128 -8.50 0.55 -17.94
CA GLU A 128 -8.95 1.86 -18.43
C GLU A 128 -9.19 2.85 -17.30
N LEU A 129 -9.74 2.38 -16.17
CA LEU A 129 -10.01 3.22 -15.01
C LEU A 129 -8.72 3.78 -14.40
N ILE A 130 -7.65 2.96 -14.31
CA ILE A 130 -6.33 3.40 -13.85
C ILE A 130 -5.72 4.42 -14.80
N ILE A 131 -5.76 4.18 -16.12
CA ILE A 131 -5.24 5.12 -17.13
C ILE A 131 -5.96 6.46 -17.04
N ALA A 132 -7.29 6.46 -17.05
CA ALA A 132 -8.08 7.68 -17.00
C ALA A 132 -7.77 8.51 -15.74
N HIS A 133 -7.60 7.86 -14.59
CA HIS A 133 -7.36 8.57 -13.33
C HIS A 133 -5.91 9.01 -13.15
N PHE A 134 -4.97 8.09 -13.32
CA PHE A 134 -3.57 8.31 -12.98
C PHE A 134 -2.77 8.94 -14.12
N VAL A 135 -3.02 8.58 -15.38
CA VAL A 135 -2.31 9.16 -16.52
C VAL A 135 -3.00 10.46 -16.96
N MET A 136 -4.30 10.39 -17.25
CA MET A 136 -5.04 11.53 -17.83
C MET A 136 -5.55 12.55 -16.80
N GLY A 137 -5.58 12.20 -15.51
CA GLY A 137 -6.04 13.10 -14.46
C GLY A 137 -7.55 13.30 -14.37
N VAL A 138 -8.34 12.36 -14.88
CA VAL A 138 -9.80 12.41 -14.71
C VAL A 138 -10.16 12.12 -13.25
N SER A 139 -10.93 13.00 -12.61
CA SER A 139 -11.36 12.78 -11.22
C SER A 139 -12.29 11.57 -11.09
N LEU A 140 -12.26 10.88 -9.95
CA LEU A 140 -13.17 9.75 -9.67
C LEU A 140 -14.65 10.14 -9.79
N ARG A 141 -15.01 11.37 -9.38
CA ARG A 141 -16.37 11.89 -9.53
C ARG A 141 -16.78 11.99 -11.01
N CYS A 142 -15.87 12.45 -11.86
CA CYS A 142 -16.13 12.52 -13.30
C CYS A 142 -16.25 11.11 -13.90
N LEU A 143 -15.37 10.18 -13.50
CA LEU A 143 -15.47 8.78 -13.92
C LEU A 143 -16.80 8.15 -13.49
N ALA A 144 -17.29 8.44 -12.28
CA ALA A 144 -18.60 7.98 -11.83
C ALA A 144 -19.74 8.47 -12.75
N LYS A 145 -19.71 9.75 -13.14
CA LYS A 145 -20.69 10.33 -14.08
C LYS A 145 -20.62 9.70 -15.47
N ILE A 146 -19.42 9.54 -16.02
CA ILE A 146 -19.22 8.92 -17.35
C ILE A 146 -19.66 7.46 -17.36
N ASN A 147 -19.46 6.74 -16.26
CA ASN A 147 -19.89 5.36 -16.10
C ASN A 147 -21.34 5.22 -15.59
N GLU A 148 -22.09 6.32 -15.50
CA GLU A 148 -23.47 6.38 -15.04
C GLU A 148 -23.70 5.61 -13.72
N CYS A 149 -22.78 5.78 -12.78
CA CYS A 149 -22.77 5.01 -11.55
C CYS A 149 -22.52 5.89 -10.31
N SER A 150 -22.77 5.31 -9.13
CA SER A 150 -22.50 6.02 -7.90
C SER A 150 -20.99 6.19 -7.66
N ASP A 151 -20.65 7.31 -7.06
CA ASP A 151 -19.32 7.64 -6.53
C ASP A 151 -18.71 6.50 -5.68
N GLY A 152 -19.54 5.79 -4.91
CA GLY A 152 -19.09 4.64 -4.12
C GLY A 152 -18.73 3.42 -4.97
N LYS A 153 -19.46 3.18 -6.06
CA LYS A 153 -19.18 2.06 -6.98
C LYS A 153 -17.84 2.27 -7.69
N ILE A 154 -17.55 3.49 -8.17
CA ILE A 154 -16.27 3.75 -8.83
C ILE A 154 -15.09 3.68 -7.88
N ARG A 155 -15.24 4.14 -6.63
CA ARG A 155 -14.20 4.01 -5.59
C ARG A 155 -13.87 2.56 -5.27
N LYS A 156 -14.89 1.69 -5.18
CA LYS A 156 -14.69 0.25 -4.99
C LYS A 156 -13.96 -0.39 -6.17
N LYS A 157 -14.35 -0.08 -7.41
CA LYS A 157 -13.63 -0.55 -8.60
C LYS A 157 -12.17 -0.09 -8.61
N MET A 158 -11.92 1.19 -8.34
CA MET A 158 -10.57 1.76 -8.23
C MET A 158 -9.74 1.03 -7.17
N GLN A 159 -10.30 0.79 -5.98
CA GLN A 159 -9.62 0.05 -4.91
C GLN A 159 -9.28 -1.39 -5.32
N MET A 160 -10.18 -2.09 -6.02
CA MET A 160 -9.92 -3.44 -6.53
C MET A 160 -8.80 -3.45 -7.56
N ALA A 161 -8.80 -2.50 -8.51
CA ALA A 161 -7.75 -2.35 -9.52
C ALA A 161 -6.38 -2.07 -8.88
N MET A 162 -6.32 -1.14 -7.93
CA MET A 162 -5.10 -0.86 -7.18
C MET A 162 -4.63 -2.07 -6.36
N GLY A 163 -5.56 -2.81 -5.75
CA GLY A 163 -5.25 -4.04 -5.01
C GLY A 163 -4.64 -5.13 -5.90
N PHE A 164 -5.13 -5.28 -7.14
CA PHE A 164 -4.54 -6.19 -8.12
C PHE A 164 -3.10 -5.79 -8.46
N ILE A 165 -2.86 -4.49 -8.75
CA ILE A 165 -1.52 -4.00 -9.10
C ILE A 165 -0.57 -4.16 -7.91
N ALA A 166 -0.99 -3.78 -6.70
CA ALA A 166 -0.21 -3.97 -5.48
C ALA A 166 0.14 -5.45 -5.29
N GLY A 167 -0.81 -6.36 -5.48
CA GLY A 167 -0.55 -7.80 -5.44
C GLY A 167 0.50 -8.24 -6.48
N CYS A 168 0.44 -7.71 -7.70
CA CYS A 168 1.42 -7.99 -8.74
C CYS A 168 2.82 -7.42 -8.45
N ILE A 169 2.92 -6.32 -7.69
CA ILE A 169 4.19 -5.71 -7.30
C ILE A 169 4.82 -6.51 -6.16
N TYR A 170 4.04 -6.86 -5.12
CA TYR A 170 4.56 -7.46 -3.90
C TYR A 170 4.73 -8.99 -3.95
N TYR A 171 4.01 -9.68 -4.83
CA TYR A 171 4.01 -11.15 -4.94
C TYR A 171 4.42 -11.62 -6.33
N ARG A 172 5.32 -10.87 -6.99
CA ARG A 172 5.84 -11.19 -8.32
C ARG A 172 6.78 -12.39 -8.31
#